data_AF-A0A5N6U3L9-F1
#
_entry.id   AF-A0A5N6U3L9-F1
#
_cell.length_a   1.000
_cell.length_b   1.000
_cell.length_c   1.000
_cell.angle_alpha   90.00
_cell.angle_beta   90.00
_cell.angle_gamma   90.00
#
_symmetry.space_group_name_H-M   'P 1'
#
loop_
_entity.id
_entity.type
_entity.pdbx_description
1 polymer ?
#
loop_
_entity_poly.entity_id
_entity_poly.type
_entity_poly.pdbx_seq_one_letter_code
_entity_poly.pdbx_strand_id
1 'polypeptide(L)'
;MASDTEHPLLIQDPSIDDIAKLVTVLRRAGIPSALWGVNAAGCYGGRLCYMDIELAIKEIDQERVFDLLRRHGCHPSQPTETSPPENFHLWRKQALHHEYIDRRRFRLYTPIYTLPRTGDEFTDFLSPFIMIYSAEMVGLPPIPPFSASSNIGKDQQDYITVDTAPCYILGSRESQSTVVVPVFKHLVQSVMHVLLRHADALLVWAQLMAELAELVHSPVCNALDEISVPTMRRFAQWVRDGESGSPEFIQGMKDEYRALIQA
;
A
#
# COMPACT_ATOMS: atom_id res chain seq x y z
N MET A 1 -15.60 25.81 -22.57
CA MET A 1 -15.51 24.72 -21.59
C MET A 1 -15.33 23.45 -22.40
N ALA A 2 -14.10 22.97 -22.54
CA ALA A 2 -13.85 21.69 -23.20
C ALA A 2 -14.40 20.59 -22.29
N SER A 3 -15.19 19.66 -22.84
CA SER A 3 -15.52 18.44 -22.14
C SER A 3 -14.24 17.62 -22.03
N ASP A 4 -13.59 17.65 -20.87
CA ASP A 4 -12.54 16.69 -20.53
C ASP A 4 -13.20 15.30 -20.57
N THR A 5 -13.05 14.64 -21.70
CA THR A 5 -13.45 13.25 -21.85
C THR A 5 -12.40 12.48 -21.06
N GLU A 6 -12.70 12.13 -19.81
CA GLU A 6 -11.79 11.39 -18.95
C GLU A 6 -11.47 10.05 -19.63
N HIS A 7 -10.26 9.95 -20.18
CA HIS A 7 -9.81 8.74 -20.87
C HIS A 7 -9.65 7.59 -19.87
N PRO A 8 -9.92 6.34 -20.28
CA PRO A 8 -9.67 5.17 -19.46
C PRO A 8 -8.23 5.13 -18.95
N LEU A 9 -8.06 4.63 -17.72
CA LEU A 9 -6.74 4.47 -17.14
C LEU A 9 -5.97 3.36 -17.87
N LEU A 10 -4.93 3.74 -18.63
CA LEU A 10 -4.10 2.80 -19.41
C LEU A 10 -2.95 2.25 -18.55
N ILE A 11 -3.29 1.26 -17.73
CA ILE A 11 -2.37 0.44 -16.92
C ILE A 11 -2.36 -0.98 -17.50
N GLN A 12 -1.18 -1.56 -17.64
CA GLN A 12 -0.93 -2.90 -18.14
C GLN A 12 -0.31 -3.79 -17.07
N ASP A 13 0.56 -3.23 -16.22
CA ASP A 13 1.32 -3.97 -15.23
C ASP A 13 1.55 -3.14 -13.94
N PRO A 14 2.05 -3.75 -12.84
CA PRO A 14 2.36 -3.02 -11.61
C PRO A 14 3.74 -2.33 -11.62
N SER A 15 4.26 -1.94 -12.78
CA SER A 15 5.53 -1.19 -12.89
C SER A 15 5.41 0.24 -12.39
N ILE A 16 6.56 0.87 -12.10
CA ILE A 16 6.60 2.28 -11.69
C ILE A 16 6.07 3.22 -12.78
N ASP A 17 6.21 2.87 -14.06
CA ASP A 17 5.67 3.70 -15.15
C ASP A 17 4.15 3.72 -15.14
N ASP A 18 3.51 2.57 -14.92
CA ASP A 18 2.06 2.48 -14.84
C ASP A 18 1.50 3.02 -13.53
N ILE A 19 2.21 2.81 -12.43
CA ILE A 19 1.89 3.44 -11.15
C ILE A 19 1.96 4.96 -11.26
N ALA A 20 2.96 5.51 -11.95
CA ALA A 20 3.09 6.95 -12.14
C ALA A 20 1.93 7.56 -12.92
N LYS A 21 1.31 6.82 -13.85
CA LYS A 21 0.08 7.25 -14.54
C LYS A 21 -1.08 7.39 -13.54
N LEU A 22 -1.27 6.39 -12.68
CA LEU A 22 -2.28 6.44 -11.62
C LEU A 22 -2.02 7.60 -10.64
N VAL A 23 -0.78 7.74 -10.17
CA VAL A 23 -0.37 8.84 -9.28
C VAL A 23 -0.60 10.20 -9.94
N THR A 24 -0.41 10.32 -11.26
CA THR A 24 -0.69 11.54 -12.01
C THR A 24 -2.18 11.87 -12.05
N VAL A 25 -3.04 10.86 -12.22
CA VAL A 25 -4.51 11.02 -12.16
C VAL A 25 -4.94 11.48 -10.76
N LEU A 26 -4.46 10.81 -9.71
CA LEU A 26 -4.72 11.19 -8.31
C LEU A 26 -4.23 12.62 -8.02
N ARG A 27 -3.04 12.97 -8.53
CA ARG A 27 -2.45 14.31 -8.41
C ARG A 27 -3.30 15.40 -9.04
N ARG A 28 -3.81 15.17 -10.25
CA ARG A 28 -4.69 16.14 -10.94
C ARG A 28 -5.99 16.35 -10.17
N ALA A 29 -6.46 15.33 -9.45
CA ALA A 29 -7.60 15.44 -8.53
C ALA A 29 -7.24 16.04 -7.16
N GLY A 30 -5.96 16.40 -6.91
CA GLY A 30 -5.51 16.95 -5.64
C GLY A 30 -5.49 15.93 -4.50
N ILE A 31 -5.23 14.65 -4.80
CA ILE A 31 -5.22 13.55 -3.83
C ILE A 31 -3.79 13.01 -3.68
N PRO A 32 -3.04 13.44 -2.64
CA PRO A 32 -1.71 12.91 -2.36
C PRO A 32 -1.72 11.40 -2.15
N SER A 33 -0.74 10.72 -2.73
CA SER A 33 -0.61 9.26 -2.67
C SER A 33 0.85 8.85 -2.53
N ALA A 34 1.10 7.76 -1.83
CA ALA A 34 2.42 7.13 -1.71
C ALA A 34 2.34 5.64 -2.01
N LEU A 35 3.45 5.04 -2.46
CA LEU A 35 3.58 3.59 -2.54
C LEU A 35 3.43 2.96 -1.16
N TRP A 36 2.83 1.78 -1.12
CA TRP A 36 2.79 0.93 0.06
C TRP A 36 2.97 -0.55 -0.31
N GLY A 37 2.99 -1.42 0.68
CA GLY A 37 3.00 -2.87 0.52
C GLY A 37 4.22 -3.37 -0.27
N VAL A 38 3.98 -4.39 -1.10
CA VAL A 38 5.03 -5.06 -1.86
C VAL A 38 5.71 -4.13 -2.87
N ASN A 39 4.96 -3.19 -3.47
CA ASN A 39 5.54 -2.19 -4.38
C ASN A 39 6.54 -1.28 -3.64
N ALA A 40 6.19 -0.82 -2.43
CA ALA A 40 7.09 -0.03 -1.60
C ALA A 40 8.31 -0.84 -1.12
N ALA A 41 8.11 -2.11 -0.74
CA ALA A 41 9.19 -2.98 -0.30
C ALA A 41 10.24 -3.22 -1.40
N GLY A 42 9.82 -3.30 -2.66
CA GLY A 42 10.73 -3.38 -3.81
C GLY A 42 11.70 -2.19 -3.90
N CYS A 43 11.29 -1.00 -3.46
CA CYS A 43 12.15 0.19 -3.41
C CYS A 43 13.34 0.06 -2.44
N TYR A 44 13.24 -0.90 -1.52
CA TYR A 44 14.23 -1.18 -0.49
C TYR A 44 14.81 -2.58 -0.63
N GLY A 45 14.74 -3.19 -1.81
CA GLY A 45 15.38 -4.48 -2.09
C GLY A 45 14.62 -5.68 -1.54
N GLY A 46 13.35 -5.51 -1.15
CA GLY A 46 12.45 -6.64 -0.92
C GLY A 46 12.25 -7.43 -2.21
N ARG A 47 12.32 -8.76 -2.13
CA ARG A 47 12.36 -9.64 -3.33
C ARG A 47 11.02 -10.29 -3.63
N LEU A 48 9.95 -9.84 -2.99
CA LEU A 48 8.60 -10.30 -3.31
C LEU A 48 8.18 -9.77 -4.68
N CYS A 49 7.47 -10.61 -5.44
CA CYS A 49 6.90 -10.23 -6.72
C CYS A 49 5.68 -9.34 -6.50
N TYR A 50 5.72 -8.09 -6.98
CA TYR A 50 4.57 -7.20 -6.98
C TYR A 50 3.62 -7.58 -8.13
N MET A 51 2.49 -8.20 -7.79
CA MET A 51 1.44 -8.60 -8.76
C MET A 51 0.33 -7.56 -8.92
N ASP A 52 0.20 -6.66 -7.95
CA ASP A 52 -0.85 -5.64 -7.87
C ASP A 52 -0.20 -4.27 -7.63
N ILE A 53 -0.98 -3.21 -7.75
CA ILE A 53 -0.58 -1.83 -7.45
C ILE A 53 -1.09 -1.47 -6.06
N GLU A 54 -0.18 -1.11 -5.16
CA GLU A 54 -0.49 -0.77 -3.78
C GLU A 54 -0.11 0.68 -3.46
N LEU A 55 -1.13 1.50 -3.23
CA LEU A 55 -0.99 2.91 -2.84
C LEU A 55 -1.67 3.18 -1.51
N ALA A 56 -1.10 4.09 -0.72
CA ALA A 56 -1.75 4.70 0.42
C ALA A 56 -2.18 6.14 0.07
N ILE A 57 -3.35 6.54 0.57
CA ILE A 57 -3.90 7.90 0.52
C ILE A 57 -4.48 8.27 1.90
N LYS A 58 -4.91 9.52 2.09
CA LYS A 58 -5.62 9.90 3.32
C LYS A 58 -7.00 9.23 3.38
N GLU A 59 -7.43 8.82 4.58
CA GLU A 59 -8.77 8.23 4.82
C GLU A 59 -9.88 9.12 4.24
N ILE A 60 -9.77 10.44 4.41
CA ILE A 60 -10.77 11.40 3.95
C ILE A 60 -10.91 11.47 2.42
N ASP A 61 -9.89 11.02 1.68
CA ASP A 61 -9.90 11.03 0.22
C ASP A 61 -10.41 9.70 -0.39
N GLN A 62 -10.69 8.68 0.43
CA GLN A 62 -11.09 7.34 -0.02
C GLN A 62 -12.35 7.36 -0.91
N GLU A 63 -13.37 8.11 -0.51
CA GLU A 63 -14.61 8.27 -1.29
C GLU A 63 -14.34 9.00 -2.61
N ARG A 64 -13.49 10.04 -2.59
CA ARG A 64 -13.12 10.79 -3.79
C ARG A 64 -12.35 9.93 -4.80
N VAL A 65 -11.46 9.07 -4.32
CA VAL A 65 -10.74 8.10 -5.17
C VAL A 65 -11.68 7.05 -5.73
N PHE A 66 -12.64 6.57 -4.93
CA PHE A 66 -13.66 5.63 -5.40
C PHE A 66 -14.42 6.18 -6.61
N ASP A 67 -14.89 7.42 -6.56
CA ASP A 67 -15.59 8.05 -7.67
C ASP A 67 -14.67 8.36 -8.86
N LEU A 68 -13.44 8.81 -8.59
CA LEU A 68 -12.46 9.10 -9.63
C LEU A 68 -12.10 7.85 -10.44
N LEU A 69 -11.75 6.75 -9.78
CA LEU A 69 -11.35 5.51 -10.46
C LEU A 69 -12.51 4.92 -11.28
N ARG A 70 -13.75 5.01 -10.78
CA ARG A 70 -14.94 4.61 -11.54
C ARG A 70 -15.13 5.43 -12.81
N ARG A 71 -14.91 6.75 -12.76
CA ARG A 71 -14.98 7.60 -13.95
C ARG A 71 -13.89 7.28 -14.98
N HIS A 72 -12.74 6.78 -14.54
CA HIS A 72 -11.69 6.26 -15.41
C HIS A 72 -11.91 4.79 -15.84
N GLY A 73 -13.10 4.23 -15.60
CA GLY A 73 -13.50 2.89 -16.05
C GLY A 73 -13.04 1.73 -15.17
N CYS A 74 -12.39 2.00 -14.04
CA CYS A 74 -12.05 0.96 -13.07
C CYS A 74 -13.31 0.50 -12.33
N HIS A 75 -13.39 -0.79 -12.02
CA HIS A 75 -14.54 -1.36 -11.32
C HIS A 75 -14.14 -1.72 -9.90
N PRO A 76 -14.79 -1.19 -8.85
CA PRO A 76 -14.55 -1.65 -7.50
C PRO A 76 -14.91 -3.14 -7.41
N SER A 77 -13.96 -3.95 -6.95
CA SER A 77 -14.14 -5.38 -6.78
C SER A 77 -15.24 -5.67 -5.75
N GLN A 78 -16.01 -6.71 -6.07
CA GLN A 78 -16.84 -7.46 -5.13
C GLN A 78 -16.49 -8.95 -5.27
N PRO A 79 -16.64 -9.76 -4.21
CA PRO A 79 -16.39 -11.20 -4.31
C PRO A 79 -17.47 -11.98 -5.07
N THR A 80 -18.69 -11.45 -5.19
CA THR A 80 -19.80 -12.06 -5.93
C THR A 80 -20.13 -11.26 -7.18
N GLU A 81 -20.64 -11.92 -8.24
CA GLU A 81 -21.18 -11.31 -9.48
C GLU A 81 -22.50 -10.53 -9.25
N THR A 82 -22.65 -9.88 -8.11
CA THR A 82 -23.72 -8.92 -7.89
C THR A 82 -23.41 -7.62 -8.60
N SER A 83 -24.44 -6.80 -8.82
CA SER A 83 -24.27 -5.46 -9.37
C SER A 83 -23.24 -4.65 -8.57
N PRO A 84 -22.28 -3.98 -9.23
CA PRO A 84 -21.23 -3.22 -8.56
C PRO A 84 -21.83 -2.16 -7.63
N PRO A 85 -21.17 -1.84 -6.50
CA PRO A 85 -21.72 -0.93 -5.52
C PRO A 85 -21.82 0.47 -6.11
N GLU A 86 -22.99 1.10 -5.95
CA GLU A 86 -23.28 2.40 -6.52
C GLU A 86 -22.48 3.54 -5.86
N ASN A 87 -22.04 3.36 -4.61
CA ASN A 87 -21.28 4.35 -3.85
C ASN A 87 -20.30 3.69 -2.85
N PHE A 88 -19.36 4.52 -2.37
CA PHE A 88 -18.29 4.10 -1.47
C PHE A 88 -18.80 3.56 -0.13
N HIS A 89 -19.83 4.18 0.47
CA HIS A 89 -20.36 3.74 1.75
C HIS A 89 -20.99 2.34 1.69
N LEU A 90 -21.71 2.04 0.60
CA LEU A 90 -22.26 0.71 0.36
C LEU A 90 -21.14 -0.31 0.17
N TRP A 91 -20.13 0.03 -0.65
CA TRP A 91 -18.95 -0.81 -0.81
C TRP A 91 -18.27 -1.10 0.54
N ARG A 92 -18.06 -0.09 1.40
CA ARG A 92 -17.39 -0.24 2.69
C ARG A 92 -18.14 -1.16 3.64
N LYS A 93 -19.47 -1.03 3.70
CA LYS A 93 -20.33 -1.92 4.51
C LYS A 93 -20.24 -3.37 4.02
N GLN A 94 -20.21 -3.54 2.70
CA GLN A 94 -20.07 -4.84 2.09
C GLN A 94 -18.69 -5.42 2.42
N ALA A 95 -17.59 -4.75 2.08
CA ALA A 95 -16.21 -5.28 2.16
C ALA A 95 -15.82 -5.96 3.50
N LEU A 96 -16.42 -5.55 4.63
CA LEU A 96 -16.18 -6.14 5.95
C LEU A 96 -16.67 -7.59 6.12
N HIS A 97 -17.62 -8.03 5.28
CA HIS A 97 -18.32 -9.31 5.42
C HIS A 97 -18.03 -10.28 4.27
N HIS A 98 -17.03 -9.97 3.46
CA HIS A 98 -16.84 -10.56 2.14
C HIS A 98 -15.57 -11.42 2.09
N GLU A 99 -15.71 -12.63 1.56
CA GLU A 99 -14.59 -13.55 1.34
C GLU A 99 -14.28 -13.64 -0.17
N TYR A 100 -13.10 -13.21 -0.56
CA TYR A 100 -12.60 -13.44 -1.92
C TYR A 100 -12.04 -14.86 -2.04
N ILE A 101 -12.19 -15.47 -3.22
CA ILE A 101 -11.62 -16.80 -3.50
C ILE A 101 -10.21 -16.74 -4.12
N ASP A 102 -9.81 -15.57 -4.60
CA ASP A 102 -8.54 -15.33 -5.29
C ASP A 102 -7.55 -14.50 -4.45
N ARG A 103 -6.53 -13.93 -5.10
CA ARG A 103 -5.47 -13.15 -4.43
C ARG A 103 -5.98 -11.95 -3.61
N ARG A 104 -7.20 -11.47 -3.84
CA ARG A 104 -7.83 -10.38 -3.07
C ARG A 104 -8.09 -10.77 -1.61
N ARG A 105 -8.18 -12.08 -1.30
CA ARG A 105 -8.42 -12.58 0.08
C ARG A 105 -7.29 -12.31 1.06
N PHE A 106 -6.11 -11.97 0.55
CA PHE A 106 -4.92 -11.67 1.34
C PHE A 106 -4.76 -10.18 1.64
N ARG A 107 -5.71 -9.35 1.22
CA ARG A 107 -5.63 -7.89 1.38
C ARG A 107 -6.39 -7.45 2.63
N LEU A 108 -5.90 -6.38 3.26
CA LEU A 108 -6.66 -5.69 4.31
C LEU A 108 -7.99 -5.21 3.72
N TYR A 109 -9.02 -5.05 4.55
CA TYR A 109 -10.37 -4.59 4.16
C TYR A 109 -10.37 -3.18 3.53
N THR A 110 -9.80 -3.08 2.33
CA THR A 110 -9.43 -1.87 1.63
C THR A 110 -10.02 -1.89 0.23
N PRO A 111 -10.30 -0.74 -0.39
CA PRO A 111 -10.77 -0.69 -1.75
C PRO A 111 -9.82 -1.37 -2.72
N ILE A 112 -10.40 -2.30 -3.49
CA ILE A 112 -9.74 -3.05 -4.55
C ILE A 112 -10.45 -2.69 -5.84
N TYR A 113 -9.72 -2.32 -6.88
CA TYR A 113 -10.29 -1.99 -8.18
C TYR A 113 -9.70 -2.88 -9.26
N THR A 114 -10.56 -3.41 -10.12
CA THR A 114 -10.16 -4.05 -11.36
C THR A 114 -10.02 -2.99 -12.44
N LEU A 115 -9.02 -3.15 -13.31
CA LEU A 115 -8.84 -2.30 -14.47
C LEU A 115 -9.98 -2.44 -15.49
N PRO A 116 -10.19 -1.47 -16.38
CA PRO A 116 -11.08 -1.62 -17.52
C PRO A 116 -10.68 -2.84 -18.35
N ARG A 117 -11.65 -3.69 -18.71
CA ARG A 117 -11.39 -4.87 -19.54
C ARG A 117 -10.89 -4.45 -20.92
N THR A 118 -9.84 -5.13 -21.37
CA THR A 118 -9.26 -4.97 -22.71
C THR A 118 -10.03 -5.75 -23.76
N GLY A 119 -10.78 -6.78 -23.33
CA GLY A 119 -11.46 -7.73 -24.21
C GLY A 119 -10.61 -8.95 -24.57
N ASP A 120 -9.35 -8.99 -24.14
CA ASP A 120 -8.49 -10.17 -24.21
C ASP A 120 -8.51 -10.91 -22.86
N GLU A 121 -9.08 -12.12 -22.83
CA GLU A 121 -9.28 -12.87 -21.58
C GLU A 121 -7.98 -13.15 -20.81
N PHE A 122 -6.89 -13.40 -21.53
CA PHE A 122 -5.59 -13.70 -20.91
C PHE A 122 -4.99 -12.47 -20.25
N THR A 123 -5.01 -11.33 -20.95
CA THR A 123 -4.56 -10.03 -20.44
C THR A 123 -5.42 -9.58 -19.27
N ASP A 124 -6.74 -9.72 -19.37
CA ASP A 124 -7.68 -9.36 -18.32
C ASP A 124 -7.51 -10.24 -17.07
N PHE A 125 -7.15 -11.53 -17.23
CA PHE A 125 -6.85 -12.44 -16.13
C PHE A 125 -5.56 -12.08 -15.37
N LEU A 126 -4.53 -11.65 -16.10
CA LEU A 126 -3.23 -11.28 -15.52
C LEU A 126 -3.17 -9.82 -15.04
N SER A 127 -4.18 -9.02 -15.38
CA SER A 127 -4.23 -7.60 -15.04
C SER A 127 -4.05 -7.37 -13.54
N PRO A 128 -3.24 -6.39 -13.13
CA PRO A 128 -3.07 -6.07 -11.72
C PRO A 128 -4.38 -5.49 -11.14
N PHE A 129 -4.59 -5.72 -9.84
CA PHE A 129 -5.57 -4.94 -9.09
C PHE A 129 -4.95 -3.64 -8.60
N ILE A 130 -5.76 -2.61 -8.46
CA ILE A 130 -5.38 -1.38 -7.76
C ILE A 130 -5.91 -1.47 -6.33
N MET A 131 -5.02 -1.38 -5.35
CA MET A 131 -5.30 -1.42 -3.92
C MET A 131 -5.07 -0.02 -3.35
N ILE A 132 -6.09 0.56 -2.72
CA ILE A 132 -6.03 1.93 -2.18
C ILE A 132 -6.18 1.92 -0.67
N TYR A 133 -5.06 1.81 0.02
CA TYR A 133 -4.98 1.83 1.48
C TYR A 133 -5.20 3.22 2.05
N SER A 134 -5.71 3.26 3.28
CA SER A 134 -5.76 4.45 4.11
C SER A 134 -4.45 4.55 4.88
N ALA A 135 -3.72 5.67 4.73
CA ALA A 135 -2.46 5.92 5.40
C ALA A 135 -2.60 5.82 6.92
N GLU A 136 -3.71 6.32 7.45
CA GLU A 136 -4.07 6.26 8.87
C GLU A 136 -4.34 4.82 9.32
N MET A 137 -4.98 4.01 8.47
CA MET A 137 -5.25 2.60 8.74
C MET A 137 -3.97 1.76 8.75
N VAL A 138 -3.03 2.04 7.84
CA VAL A 138 -1.76 1.31 7.76
C VAL A 138 -0.67 1.92 8.64
N GLY A 139 -0.96 2.98 9.41
CA GLY A 139 -0.02 3.58 10.35
C GLY A 139 1.14 4.34 9.70
N LEU A 140 0.91 4.94 8.54
CA LEU A 140 1.87 5.81 7.87
C LEU A 140 1.79 7.27 8.38
N PRO A 141 2.90 8.03 8.34
CA PRO A 141 2.87 9.46 8.59
C PRO A 141 2.05 10.21 7.53
N PRO A 142 1.61 11.46 7.77
CA PRO A 142 0.83 12.23 6.80
C PRO A 142 1.53 12.34 5.44
N ILE A 143 0.85 11.91 4.37
CA ILE A 143 1.41 11.97 3.01
C ILE A 143 1.57 13.45 2.60
N PRO A 144 2.78 13.88 2.16
CA PRO A 144 3.05 15.26 1.83
C PRO A 144 2.24 15.70 0.60
N PRO A 145 1.82 16.98 0.55
CA PRO A 145 1.22 17.53 -0.67
C PRO A 145 2.27 17.67 -1.77
N PHE A 146 1.81 17.67 -3.03
CA PHE A 146 2.65 17.65 -4.23
C PHE A 146 3.67 18.78 -4.37
N SER A 147 3.48 19.89 -3.64
CA SER A 147 4.34 21.08 -3.67
C SER A 147 5.47 21.06 -2.62
N ALA A 148 5.51 20.07 -1.72
CA ALA A 148 6.46 20.04 -0.61
C ALA A 148 7.84 19.42 -0.97
N SER A 149 7.97 18.84 -2.17
CA SER A 149 9.13 18.03 -2.58
C SER A 149 10.45 18.81 -2.74
N SER A 150 10.41 20.14 -2.78
CA SER A 150 11.57 20.97 -3.13
C SER A 150 12.35 21.55 -1.94
N ASN A 151 11.87 21.48 -0.69
CA ASN A 151 12.42 22.31 0.40
C ASN A 151 12.61 21.64 1.78
N ILE A 152 12.60 20.31 1.88
CA ILE A 152 12.74 19.66 3.20
C ILE A 152 14.13 19.00 3.29
N GLY A 153 14.89 19.35 4.34
CA GLY A 153 16.22 18.80 4.59
C GLY A 153 16.18 17.27 4.68
N LYS A 154 17.24 16.63 4.17
CA LYS A 154 17.38 15.16 4.02
C LYS A 154 17.13 14.36 5.31
N ASP A 155 17.27 14.97 6.48
CA ASP A 155 17.24 14.27 7.77
C ASP A 155 15.85 14.22 8.45
N GLN A 156 14.81 14.84 7.85
CA GLN A 156 13.45 14.89 8.43
C GLN A 156 12.33 14.56 7.43
N GLN A 157 12.65 13.96 6.29
CA GLN A 157 11.63 13.57 5.31
C GLN A 157 11.04 12.20 5.65
N ASP A 158 9.72 12.16 5.88
CA ASP A 158 8.96 10.93 6.10
C ASP A 158 8.80 10.10 4.80
N TYR A 159 9.01 10.74 3.66
CA TYR A 159 8.85 10.18 2.31
C TYR A 159 9.98 10.63 1.39
N ILE A 160 10.34 9.76 0.45
CA ILE A 160 11.31 10.03 -0.62
C ILE A 160 10.69 9.72 -1.98
N THR A 161 11.25 10.27 -3.06
CA THR A 161 10.88 9.87 -4.42
C THR A 161 11.55 8.55 -4.78
N VAL A 162 10.92 7.77 -5.67
CA VAL A 162 11.44 6.45 -6.06
C VAL A 162 12.83 6.52 -6.69
N ASP A 163 13.16 7.61 -7.40
CA ASP A 163 14.48 7.81 -8.00
C ASP A 163 15.61 8.03 -6.98
N THR A 164 15.25 8.33 -5.72
CA THR A 164 16.19 8.46 -4.60
C THR A 164 16.19 7.24 -3.68
N ALA A 165 15.36 6.23 -3.97
CA ALA A 165 15.34 4.99 -3.22
C ALA A 165 16.66 4.22 -3.41
N PRO A 166 17.12 3.47 -2.39
CA PRO A 166 18.44 2.86 -2.40
C PRO A 166 18.56 1.65 -3.33
N CYS A 167 17.44 1.07 -3.78
CA CYS A 167 17.44 -0.06 -4.69
C CYS A 167 16.90 0.36 -6.06
N TYR A 168 17.51 -0.16 -7.12
CA TYR A 168 17.10 0.11 -8.48
C TYR A 168 15.71 -0.48 -8.76
N ILE A 169 14.83 0.34 -9.32
CA ILE A 169 13.50 -0.08 -9.76
C ILE A 169 13.36 0.23 -11.24
N LEU A 170 12.75 -0.69 -11.99
CA LEU A 170 12.41 -0.48 -13.39
C LEU A 170 11.35 0.61 -13.52
N GLY A 171 11.59 1.54 -14.45
CA GLY A 171 10.70 2.65 -14.78
C GLY A 171 11.50 3.82 -15.36
N SER A 172 10.83 4.71 -16.08
CA SER A 172 11.44 5.95 -16.55
C SER A 172 11.77 6.89 -15.38
N ARG A 173 12.81 7.71 -15.54
CA ARG A 173 13.22 8.67 -14.51
C ARG A 173 12.10 9.66 -14.16
N GLU A 174 11.29 10.06 -15.14
CA GLU A 174 10.14 10.93 -14.95
C GLU A 174 9.08 10.26 -14.04
N SER A 175 8.76 9.00 -14.30
CA SER A 175 7.86 8.21 -13.46
C SER A 175 8.40 8.03 -12.05
N GLN A 176 9.69 7.71 -11.90
CA GLN A 176 10.31 7.54 -10.60
C GLN A 176 10.30 8.83 -9.76
N SER A 177 10.48 9.99 -10.39
CA SER A 177 10.38 11.30 -9.71
C SER A 177 8.93 11.71 -9.36
N THR A 178 7.95 11.06 -9.98
CA THR A 178 6.52 11.31 -9.76
C THR A 178 5.98 10.55 -8.57
N VAL A 179 6.55 9.38 -8.28
CA VAL A 179 6.05 8.45 -7.26
C VAL A 179 6.87 8.62 -5.99
N VAL A 180 6.20 8.69 -4.84
CA VAL A 180 6.85 8.75 -3.53
C VAL A 180 6.63 7.46 -2.76
N VAL A 181 7.58 7.13 -1.89
CA VAL A 181 7.57 5.97 -1.00
C VAL A 181 7.94 6.42 0.43
N PRO A 182 7.32 5.87 1.48
CA PRO A 182 7.73 6.15 2.85
C PRO A 182 9.19 5.78 3.06
N VAL A 183 9.95 6.56 3.84
CA VAL A 183 11.32 6.14 4.20
C VAL A 183 11.29 4.77 4.88
N PHE A 184 12.39 4.02 4.75
CA PHE A 184 12.48 2.62 5.17
C PHE A 184 11.92 2.36 6.57
N LYS A 185 12.30 3.18 7.57
CA LYS A 185 11.81 3.04 8.95
C LYS A 185 10.28 3.13 9.04
N HIS A 186 9.65 4.04 8.29
CA HIS A 186 8.19 4.22 8.30
C HIS A 186 7.47 3.12 7.54
N LEU A 187 8.07 2.60 6.47
CA LEU A 187 7.53 1.43 5.78
C LEU A 187 7.53 0.20 6.72
N VAL A 188 8.65 -0.09 7.38
CA VAL A 188 8.75 -1.19 8.34
C VAL A 188 7.76 -1.01 9.50
N GLN A 189 7.69 0.20 10.07
CA GLN A 189 6.71 0.55 11.11
C GLN A 189 5.27 0.34 10.65
N SER A 190 4.94 0.69 9.41
CA SER A 190 3.61 0.53 8.85
C SER A 190 3.21 -0.93 8.69
N VAL A 191 4.09 -1.79 8.15
CA VAL A 191 3.82 -3.23 8.04
C VAL A 191 3.61 -3.84 9.43
N MET A 192 4.45 -3.48 10.41
CA MET A 192 4.27 -3.94 11.80
C MET A 192 3.02 -3.38 12.47
N HIS A 193 2.63 -2.13 12.19
CA HIS A 193 1.39 -1.53 12.69
C HIS A 193 0.23 -2.45 12.33
N VAL A 194 0.16 -2.86 11.07
CA VAL A 194 -0.90 -3.75 10.60
C VAL A 194 -0.78 -5.13 11.25
N LEU A 195 0.40 -5.75 11.28
CA LEU A 195 0.61 -7.08 11.86
C LEU A 195 0.24 -7.15 13.35
N LEU A 196 0.49 -6.08 14.11
CA LEU A 196 0.21 -6.02 15.56
C LEU A 196 -1.23 -5.60 15.84
N ARG A 197 -1.83 -4.75 14.99
CA ARG A 197 -3.19 -4.22 15.19
C ARG A 197 -4.30 -5.12 14.62
N HIS A 198 -4.05 -5.76 13.48
CA HIS A 198 -5.07 -6.48 12.68
C HIS A 198 -4.83 -7.99 12.59
N ALA A 199 -4.19 -8.56 13.61
CA ALA A 199 -3.63 -9.90 13.59
C ALA A 199 -4.63 -11.07 13.57
N ASP A 200 -5.93 -10.79 13.61
CA ASP A 200 -6.97 -11.81 13.64
C ASP A 200 -7.28 -12.35 12.22
N ALA A 201 -6.78 -11.68 11.17
CA ALA A 201 -6.88 -12.12 9.78
C ALA A 201 -5.66 -12.97 9.36
N LEU A 202 -5.67 -14.27 9.67
CA LEU A 202 -4.54 -15.20 9.47
C LEU A 202 -3.90 -15.15 8.06
N LEU A 203 -4.71 -15.04 7.00
CA LEU A 203 -4.20 -15.02 5.62
C LEU A 203 -3.47 -13.72 5.29
N VAL A 204 -4.02 -12.58 5.72
CA VAL A 204 -3.38 -11.26 5.57
C VAL A 204 -2.08 -11.21 6.38
N TRP A 205 -2.09 -11.83 7.57
CA TRP A 205 -0.94 -11.90 8.46
C TRP A 205 0.24 -12.62 7.82
N ALA A 206 0.03 -13.77 7.17
CA ALA A 206 1.09 -14.52 6.51
C ALA A 206 1.80 -13.72 5.40
N GLN A 207 1.04 -12.98 4.57
CA GLN A 207 1.63 -12.14 3.54
C GLN A 207 2.45 -11.00 4.14
N LEU A 208 1.88 -10.25 5.09
CA LEU A 208 2.57 -9.12 5.71
C LEU A 208 3.82 -9.57 6.48
N MET A 209 3.81 -10.78 7.04
CA MET A 209 5.02 -11.37 7.62
C MET A 209 6.09 -11.68 6.59
N ALA A 210 5.71 -12.19 5.41
CA ALA A 210 6.68 -12.40 4.33
C ALA A 210 7.27 -11.07 3.84
N GLU A 211 6.44 -10.03 3.74
CA GLU A 211 6.88 -8.67 3.40
C GLU A 211 7.83 -8.10 4.45
N LEU A 212 7.44 -8.18 5.74
CA LEU A 212 8.29 -7.75 6.85
C LEU A 212 9.62 -8.52 6.86
N ALA A 213 9.59 -9.84 6.65
CA ALA A 213 10.80 -10.65 6.60
C ALA A 213 11.76 -10.17 5.50
N GLU A 214 11.27 -9.89 4.29
CA GLU A 214 12.11 -9.37 3.21
C GLU A 214 12.65 -7.96 3.52
N LEU A 215 11.86 -7.11 4.17
CA LEU A 215 12.31 -5.78 4.60
C LEU A 215 13.40 -5.86 5.69
N VAL A 216 13.21 -6.66 6.74
CA VAL A 216 14.17 -6.72 7.87
C VAL A 216 15.48 -7.42 7.53
N HIS A 217 15.51 -8.18 6.43
CA HIS A 217 16.71 -8.81 5.86
C HIS A 217 17.29 -8.04 4.66
N SER A 218 16.72 -6.88 4.34
CA SER A 218 17.21 -6.04 3.24
C SER A 218 18.64 -5.53 3.49
N PRO A 219 19.47 -5.34 2.44
CA PRO A 219 20.80 -4.75 2.56
C PRO A 219 20.81 -3.32 3.14
N VAL A 220 19.66 -2.62 3.16
CA VAL A 220 19.54 -1.25 3.70
C VAL A 220 19.06 -1.21 5.16
N CYS A 221 18.94 -2.37 5.81
CA CYS A 221 18.27 -2.55 7.09
C CYS A 221 19.08 -2.07 8.33
N ASN A 222 20.15 -1.28 8.15
CA ASN A 222 20.84 -0.61 9.24
C ASN A 222 19.91 0.35 10.02
N ALA A 223 18.75 0.68 9.45
CA ALA A 223 17.75 1.58 10.01
C ALA A 223 16.76 0.94 11.01
N LEU A 224 16.85 -0.35 11.41
CA LEU A 224 15.96 -0.86 12.48
C LEU A 224 16.21 -0.18 13.82
N ASP A 225 17.44 0.27 14.08
CA ASP A 225 17.77 1.01 15.30
C ASP A 225 17.06 2.38 15.36
N GLU A 226 16.66 2.91 14.20
CA GLU A 226 15.90 4.16 14.06
C GLU A 226 14.41 4.01 14.36
N ILE A 227 13.91 2.78 14.52
CA ILE A 227 12.51 2.53 14.90
C ILE A 227 12.30 3.04 16.33
N SER A 228 11.52 4.10 16.47
CA SER A 228 11.29 4.79 17.74
C SER A 228 10.41 3.99 18.71
N VAL A 229 9.46 3.19 18.22
CA VAL A 229 8.52 2.43 19.03
C VAL A 229 9.19 1.15 19.56
N PRO A 230 9.38 0.98 20.89
CA PRO A 230 10.14 -0.14 21.43
C PRO A 230 9.53 -1.52 21.11
N THR A 231 8.21 -1.67 21.21
CA THR A 231 7.51 -2.93 20.90
C THR A 231 7.73 -3.35 19.44
N MET A 232 7.67 -2.39 18.51
CA MET A 232 7.97 -2.61 17.10
C MET A 232 9.42 -3.00 16.87
N ARG A 233 10.38 -2.33 17.52
CA ARG A 233 11.79 -2.69 17.44
C ARG A 233 12.03 -4.13 17.90
N ARG A 234 11.46 -4.51 19.05
CA ARG A 234 11.55 -5.89 19.57
C ARG A 234 10.95 -6.89 18.58
N PHE A 235 9.81 -6.57 17.97
CA PHE A 235 9.17 -7.44 16.99
C PHE A 235 10.00 -7.59 15.71
N ALA A 236 10.54 -6.50 15.16
CA ALA A 236 11.39 -6.56 13.98
C ALA A 236 12.68 -7.35 14.23
N GLN A 237 13.27 -7.21 15.41
CA GLN A 237 14.44 -7.99 15.83
C GLN A 237 14.10 -9.49 15.96
N TRP A 238 12.96 -9.82 16.56
CA TRP A 238 12.46 -11.20 16.63
C TRP A 238 12.31 -11.85 15.23
N VAL A 239 11.75 -11.12 14.26
CA VAL A 239 11.65 -11.60 12.87
C VAL A 239 13.03 -11.81 12.24
N ARG A 240 13.95 -10.85 12.45
CA ARG A 240 15.32 -10.91 11.93
C ARG A 240 16.11 -12.09 12.49
N ASP A 241 15.93 -12.39 13.76
CA ASP A 241 16.65 -13.49 14.43
C ASP A 241 16.07 -14.86 14.08
N GLY A 242 14.93 -14.92 13.37
CA GLY A 242 14.31 -16.16 12.93
C GLY A 242 13.80 -17.01 14.10
N GLU A 243 13.49 -16.39 15.24
CA GLU A 243 13.09 -17.10 16.45
C GLU A 243 11.70 -17.74 16.30
N SER A 244 11.56 -19.00 16.74
CA SER A 244 10.25 -19.64 16.87
C SER A 244 9.53 -19.07 18.11
N GLY A 245 8.83 -17.95 17.94
CA GLY A 245 8.02 -17.35 19.01
C GLY A 245 6.82 -18.20 19.39
N SER A 246 6.50 -18.27 20.68
CA SER A 246 5.26 -18.90 21.13
C SER A 246 4.05 -18.01 20.79
N PRO A 247 2.84 -18.58 20.63
CA PRO A 247 1.62 -17.80 20.44
C PRO A 247 1.41 -16.74 21.52
N GLU A 248 1.81 -17.02 22.76
CA GLU A 248 1.71 -16.12 23.91
C GLU A 248 2.63 -14.90 23.76
N PHE A 249 3.84 -15.09 23.23
CA PHE A 249 4.77 -13.99 22.96
C PHE A 249 4.19 -13.01 21.93
N ILE A 250 3.68 -13.56 20.82
CA ILE A 250 3.04 -12.78 19.76
C ILE A 250 1.81 -12.05 20.33
N GLN A 251 1.01 -12.71 21.16
CA GLN A 251 -0.16 -12.11 21.78
C GLN A 251 0.22 -10.96 22.74
N GLY A 252 1.26 -11.15 23.57
CA GLY A 252 1.79 -10.10 24.45
C GLY A 252 2.25 -8.86 23.68
N MET A 253 2.93 -9.01 22.55
CA MET A 253 3.33 -7.88 21.70
C MET A 253 2.13 -7.11 21.13
N LYS A 254 1.06 -7.81 20.75
CA LYS A 254 -0.17 -7.17 20.27
C LYS A 254 -0.83 -6.34 21.37
N ASP A 255 -0.94 -6.90 22.57
CA ASP A 255 -1.63 -6.24 23.68
C ASP A 255 -0.85 -5.00 24.16
N GLU A 256 0.48 -5.11 24.26
CA GLU A 256 1.35 -3.95 24.51
C GLU A 256 1.16 -2.87 23.43
N TYR A 257 1.15 -3.25 22.15
CA TYR A 257 1.02 -2.28 21.06
C TYR A 257 -0.35 -1.59 21.05
N ARG A 258 -1.43 -2.35 21.29
CA ARG A 258 -2.80 -1.80 21.39
C ARG A 258 -2.91 -0.79 22.51
N ALA A 259 -2.28 -1.05 23.66
CA ALA A 259 -2.24 -0.11 24.77
C ALA A 259 -1.49 1.19 24.39
N LEU A 260 -0.39 1.10 23.64
CA LEU A 260 0.40 2.26 23.21
C LEU A 260 -0.36 3.19 22.27
N ILE A 261 -1.14 2.66 21.32
CA ILE A 261 -1.84 3.49 20.33
C ILE A 261 -3.18 4.05 20.82
N GLN A 262 -3.63 3.63 22.01
CA GLN A 262 -4.85 4.13 22.67
C GLN A 262 -4.56 5.18 23.74
N ALA A 263 -3.30 5.31 24.17
CA ALA A 263 -2.81 6.28 25.14
C ALA A 263 -2.52 7.64 24.49
#